data_AF-A0A3C1NF75-F1
#
_entry.id   AF-A0A3C1NF75-F1
#
_cell.length_a   1.000
_cell.length_b   1.000
_cell.length_c   1.000
_cell.angle_alpha   90.00
_cell.angle_beta   90.00
_cell.angle_gamma   90.00
#
_symmetry.space_group_name_H-M   'P 1'
#
loop_
_entity.id
_entity.type
_entity.pdbx_description
1 polymer ?
#
loop_
_entity_poly.entity_id
_entity_poly.type
_entity_poly.pdbx_seq_one_letter_code
_entity_poly.pdbx_strand_id
1 'polypeptide(L)' 'MLTSKQKELLMFIHERLKESGVPPSFDEMKDALDLRSKSGIHRLIIAL' A
#
# COMPACT_ATOMS: atom_id res chain seq x y z
N MET A 1 0.35 -6.70 -15.24
CA MET A 1 -0.09 -7.80 -14.35
C MET A 1 0.39 -7.47 -12.95
N LEU A 2 -0.49 -7.52 -11.94
CA LEU A 2 -0.12 -7.16 -10.57
C LEU A 2 0.52 -8.34 -9.84
N THR A 3 1.57 -8.09 -9.07
CA THR A 3 2.05 -9.04 -8.06
C THR A 3 1.09 -9.13 -6.88
N SER A 4 1.17 -10.20 -6.07
CA SER A 4 0.32 -10.37 -4.89
C SER A 4 0.44 -9.20 -3.91
N LYS A 5 1.66 -8.69 -3.67
CA LYS A 5 1.93 -7.54 -2.79
C LYS A 5 1.36 -6.23 -3.35
N GLN A 6 1.36 -6.04 -4.67
CA GLN A 6 0.72 -4.86 -5.29
C GLN A 6 -0.81 -4.92 -5.14
N LYS A 7 -1.42 -6.10 -5.33
CA LYS A 7 -2.86 -6.28 -5.10
C LYS A 7 -3.23 -6.03 -3.64
N GLU A 8 -2.44 -6.55 -2.70
CA GLU A 8 -2.60 -6.32 -1.26
C GLU A 8 -2.55 -4.82 -0.91
N LEU A 9 -1.57 -4.09 -1.47
CA LEU A 9 -1.44 -2.65 -1.29
C LEU A 9 -2.69 -1.89 -1.78
N LEU A 10 -3.16 -2.21 -2.98
CA LEU A 10 -4.34 -1.55 -3.57
C LEU A 10 -5.61 -1.82 -2.76
N MET A 11 -5.79 -3.05 -2.27
CA MET A 11 -6.90 -3.39 -1.38
C MET A 11 -6.83 -2.59 -0.07
N PHE A 12 -5.65 -2.51 0.55
CA PHE A 12 -5.47 -1.74 1.78
C PHE A 12 -5.79 -0.25 1.58
N ILE A 13 -5.28 0.35 0.49
CA ILE A 13 -5.58 1.75 0.15
C ILE A 13 -7.09 1.95 -0.06
N HIS A 14 -7.75 1.03 -0.77
CA HIS A 14 -9.18 1.11 -1.04
C HIS A 14 -10.02 1.09 0.25
N GLU A 15 -9.75 0.14 1.15
CA GLU A 15 -10.48 0.05 2.43
C GLU A 15 -10.26 1.31 3.28
N ARG A 16 -9.03 1.82 3.37
CA ARG A 16 -8.73 3.03 4.15
C ARG A 16 -9.40 4.29 3.60
N LEU A 17 -9.45 4.42 2.27
CA LEU A 17 -10.20 5.49 1.62
C LEU A 17 -11.71 5.37 1.89
N LYS A 18 -12.25 4.16 1.88
CA LYS A 18 -13.68 3.92 2.16
C LYS A 18 -14.05 4.21 3.61
N GLU A 19 -13.18 3.85 4.56
CA GLU A 19 -13.43 4.02 6.00
C GLU A 19 -13.24 5.47 6.47
N SER A 20 -12.16 6.13 6.02
CA SER A 20 -11.75 7.43 6.56
C SER A 20 -11.85 8.59 5.56
N GLY A 21 -12.08 8.31 4.28
CA GLY A 21 -12.00 9.31 3.20
C GLY A 21 -10.57 9.76 2.87
N VAL A 22 -9.56 9.27 3.60
CA VAL A 22 -8.15 9.67 3.48
C VAL A 22 -7.31 8.42 3.14
N PRO A 23 -6.40 8.49 2.15
CA PRO A 23 -5.53 7.37 1.85
C PRO A 23 -4.53 7.15 2.99
N PRO A 24 -4.03 5.92 3.20
CA PRO A 24 -3.03 5.66 4.21
C PRO A 24 -1.71 6.36 3.85
N SER A 25 -0.91 6.67 4.86
CA SER A 25 0.46 7.15 4.70
C SER A 25 1.40 6.02 4.27
N PHE A 26 2.60 6.37 3.79
CA PHE A 26 3.61 5.37 3.42
C PHE A 26 4.09 4.55 4.63
N ASP A 27 4.04 5.10 5.85
CA ASP A 27 4.33 4.35 7.07
C ASP A 27 3.24 3.32 7.35
N GLU A 28 1.97 3.73 7.29
CA GLU A 28 0.85 2.80 7.50
C GLU A 28 0.83 1.68 6.46
N MET A 29 1.09 1.99 5.18
CA MET A 29 1.20 0.97 4.14
C MET A 29 2.37 0.02 4.41
N LYS A 30 3.52 0.55 4.85
CA LYS A 30 4.71 -0.26 5.17
C LYS A 30 4.39 -1.23 6.32
N ASP A 31 3.76 -0.73 7.38
CA ASP A 31 3.39 -1.53 8.54
C ASP A 31 2.32 -2.56 8.18
N ALA A 32 1.30 -2.18 7.41
CA ALA A 32 0.22 -3.08 6.98
C ALA A 32 0.71 -4.24 6.11
N LEU A 33 1.74 -4.01 5.27
CA LEU A 33 2.28 -5.02 4.36
C LEU A 33 3.53 -5.73 4.89
N ASP A 34 3.89 -5.49 6.16
CA ASP A 34 5.10 -6.01 6.82
C ASP A 34 6.39 -5.75 6.01
N LEU A 35 6.55 -4.51 5.54
CA LEU A 35 7.72 -4.09 4.79
C LEU A 35 8.77 -3.46 5.71
N ARG A 36 10.04 -3.67 5.35
CA ARG A 36 11.17 -3.11 6.11
C ARG A 36 11.40 -1.62 5.90
N SER A 37 10.87 -1.01 4.84
CA SER A 37 11.09 0.41 4.53
C SER A 37 10.02 1.04 3.63
N LYS A 38 9.90 2.37 3.71
CA LYS A 38 9.05 3.18 2.81
C LYS A 38 9.43 3.01 1.33
N SER A 39 10.72 2.83 1.04
CA SER A 39 11.18 2.56 -0.32
C SER A 39 10.64 1.24 -0.88
N GLY A 40 10.24 0.29 -0.03
CA GLY A 40 9.47 -0.89 -0.43
C GLY A 40 8.13 -0.52 -1.05
N ILE A 41 7.37 0.38 -0.41
CA ILE A 41 6.10 0.91 -0.92
C ILE A 41 6.29 1.64 -2.24
N HIS A 42 7.28 2.53 -2.31
CA HIS A 42 7.56 3.28 -3.54
C HIS A 42 7.81 2.37 -4.76
N ARG A 43 8.55 1.26 -4.56
CA ARG A 43 8.78 0.26 -5.61
C ARG A 43 7.51 -0.47 -6.04
N LEU A 44 6.61 -0.75 -5.11
CA LEU A 44 5.33 -1.40 -5.42
C LEU A 44 4.42 -0.49 -6.25
N ILE A 45 4.43 0.82 -5.95
CA ILE A 45 3.57 1.82 -6.61
C ILE A 45 4.09 2.20 -8.01
N ILE A 46 5.40 2.46 -8.17
CA ILE A 46 5.95 2.85 -9.49
C ILE A 46 5.84 1.74 -10.53
N ALA A 47 5.75 0.49 -10.10
CA ALA A 47 5.60 -0.66 -10.97
C ALA A 47 4.13 -0.93 -11.39
N LEU A 48 3.21 0.02 -11.17
CA LEU A 48 1.82 0.02 -11.63
C LEU A 48 1.69 0.83 -12.93
#